data_AF-A0A6P0RX32-F1
#
_entry.id   AF-A0A6P0RX32-F1
#
_cell.length_a   1.000
_cell.length_b   1.000
_cell.length_c   1.000
_cell.angle_alpha   90.00
_cell.angle_beta   90.00
_cell.angle_gamma   90.00
#
_symmetry.space_group_name_H-M   'P 1'
#
loop_
_entity.id
_entity.type
_entity.pdbx_description
1 polymer ?
#
loop_
_entity_poly.entity_id
_entity_poly.type
_entity_poly.pdbx_seq_one_letter_code
_entity_poly.pdbx_strand_id
1 'polypeptide(L)'
;MTEQNQVNQNFRLDPSSLQIALQQVPPPLPPEDQALRDSSFKIEFKQVTPPPPCSPFFQDLDSTLKRDLYSRLELDKALIVNQIRSEDEDWVISKALKKAIYWDKITGPKASIAVPEKNGVNDHPNWSVPRKIASLTVNVSNSRVSHELVKFASKQTSTQEFSLLGVGSNSNQESSQSSSQSVTNKSYLLAEYKVQKLILSVDFNKIQLEQEFTEKLKEIFPDLEENSEPEDNEDDEWSDFIRLNYLLNEYGYFVPLKFELGGKISAQQEVNSRIDSDSQEYKSFGSSVAAQLNFFQPSAMSSETKTSGKHESNQKMFQQDDIELEYYGGMGAATAAPSLWISSLEYYPTWQVIGYSNFVPIICFFDKNLQNKVIHAFIRYAYYPDTDKPLLIDGIRYASMALDIINQQELLQGGSEKESPDVKSAENEEQKELQKKRLQKKKRRKLRLASKQSTTAQDRLKLWSNLLTY
;
A
#
# COMPACT_ATOMS: atom_id res chain seq x y z
N MET A 1 5.76 20.30 50.52
CA MET A 1 7.18 20.14 50.15
C MET A 1 7.34 18.85 49.37
N THR A 2 7.18 18.95 48.05
CA THR A 2 7.72 17.99 47.08
C THR A 2 7.67 18.70 45.72
N GLU A 3 8.81 19.23 45.31
CA GLU A 3 9.00 19.88 44.00
C GLU A 3 9.21 18.80 42.94
N GLN A 4 8.36 18.79 41.92
CA GLN A 4 8.64 18.10 40.66
C GLN A 4 9.23 19.12 39.69
N ASN A 5 10.53 18.98 39.43
CA ASN A 5 11.24 19.69 38.37
C ASN A 5 10.90 19.03 37.02
N GLN A 6 10.11 19.71 36.19
CA GLN A 6 10.02 19.40 34.76
C GLN A 6 11.16 20.09 34.03
N VAL A 7 12.06 19.28 33.45
CA VAL A 7 13.13 19.72 32.57
C VAL A 7 12.56 19.77 31.15
N ASN A 8 12.23 20.97 30.67
CA ASN A 8 11.94 21.23 29.26
C ASN A 8 13.26 21.27 28.46
N GLN A 9 13.61 20.19 27.77
CA GLN A 9 14.67 20.19 26.76
C GLN A 9 14.09 20.53 25.39
N ASN A 10 14.34 21.76 24.93
CA ASN A 10 14.10 22.19 23.57
C ASN A 10 15.11 21.52 22.63
N PHE A 11 14.72 20.43 21.98
CA PHE A 11 15.45 19.87 20.84
C PHE A 11 15.14 20.70 19.58
N ARG A 12 16.01 21.67 19.27
CA ARG A 12 16.08 22.26 17.93
C ARG A 12 16.92 21.35 17.05
N LEU A 13 16.27 20.63 16.13
CA LEU A 13 16.96 19.90 15.07
C LEU A 13 17.53 20.89 14.05
N ASP A 14 18.84 20.80 13.80
CA ASP A 14 19.53 21.58 12.78
C ASP A 14 19.18 21.03 11.39
N PRO A 15 18.62 21.84 10.46
CA PRO A 15 18.23 21.41 9.12
C PRO A 15 19.39 20.85 8.27
N SER A 16 20.64 21.10 8.68
CA SER A 16 21.85 20.52 8.06
C SER A 16 21.97 18.99 8.29
N SER A 17 21.32 18.48 9.35
CA SER A 17 21.39 17.07 9.75
C SER A 17 20.52 16.15 8.88
N LEU A 18 19.47 16.71 8.27
CA LEU A 18 18.56 15.99 7.37
C LEU A 18 19.21 15.69 6.00
N GLN A 19 20.21 16.46 5.57
CA GLN A 19 20.95 16.19 4.32
C GLN A 19 21.92 15.01 4.45
N ILE A 20 22.42 14.71 5.65
CA ILE A 20 23.38 13.61 5.87
C ILE A 20 22.68 12.25 5.91
N ALA A 21 21.43 12.20 6.40
CA ALA A 21 20.62 10.98 6.42
C ALA A 21 20.18 10.51 5.02
N LEU A 22 20.13 11.40 4.03
CA LEU A 22 19.70 11.11 2.65
C LEU A 22 20.84 10.73 1.69
N GLN A 23 22.11 10.74 2.12
CA GLN A 23 23.26 10.46 1.24
C GLN A 23 23.95 9.11 1.46
N GLN A 24 23.50 8.29 2.41
CA GLN A 24 24.04 6.94 2.57
C GLN A 24 23.18 5.92 1.82
N VAL A 25 23.28 5.94 0.49
CA VAL A 25 22.82 4.80 -0.33
C VAL A 25 23.87 3.69 -0.17
N PRO A 26 23.53 2.54 0.44
CA PRO A 26 24.46 1.42 0.50
C PRO A 26 24.82 0.96 -0.92
N PRO A 27 26.08 0.54 -1.18
CA PRO A 27 26.47 0.06 -2.49
C PRO A 27 25.57 -1.12 -2.92
N PRO A 28 25.22 -1.24 -4.21
CA PRO A 28 24.43 -2.36 -4.69
C PRO A 28 25.12 -3.68 -4.33
N LEU A 29 24.39 -4.57 -3.66
CA LEU A 29 24.86 -5.89 -3.32
C LEU A 29 25.29 -6.66 -4.59
N PRO A 30 26.34 -7.50 -4.50
CA PRO A 30 26.78 -8.31 -5.62
C PRO A 30 25.63 -9.20 -6.15
N PRO A 31 25.57 -9.48 -7.46
CA PRO A 31 24.48 -10.23 -8.08
C PRO A 31 24.22 -11.62 -7.49
N GLU A 32 25.20 -12.23 -6.84
CA GLU A 32 25.11 -13.56 -6.25
C GLU A 32 24.22 -13.63 -5.00
N ASP A 33 24.04 -12.53 -4.25
CA ASP A 33 23.19 -12.50 -3.05
C ASP A 33 21.70 -12.19 -3.34
N GLN A 34 21.36 -11.80 -4.58
CA GLN A 34 19.97 -11.61 -5.00
C GLN A 34 19.29 -12.93 -5.38
N ALA A 35 20.05 -13.96 -5.74
CA ALA A 35 19.52 -15.28 -6.13
C ALA A 35 19.00 -16.12 -4.96
N LEU A 36 19.39 -15.80 -3.72
CA LEU A 36 18.97 -16.52 -2.50
C LEU A 36 17.66 -15.99 -1.88
N ARG A 37 17.03 -14.97 -2.46
CA ARG A 37 15.82 -14.34 -1.89
C ARG A 37 14.48 -14.88 -2.39
N ASP A 38 14.48 -15.74 -3.41
CA ASP A 38 13.27 -16.30 -4.03
C ASP A 38 13.25 -17.84 -4.01
N SER A 39 13.51 -18.47 -2.86
CA SER A 39 13.36 -19.93 -2.67
C SER A 39 11.88 -20.36 -2.60
N SER A 40 11.08 -19.93 -3.58
CA SER A 40 9.74 -20.47 -3.78
C SER A 40 9.84 -21.84 -4.47
N PHE A 41 9.59 -22.91 -3.71
CA PHE A 41 9.45 -24.24 -4.29
C PHE A 41 8.25 -24.23 -5.25
N LYS A 42 8.51 -24.48 -6.53
CA LYS A 42 7.53 -24.32 -7.62
C LYS A 42 7.15 -25.68 -8.17
N ILE A 43 6.01 -26.21 -7.72
CA ILE A 43 5.40 -27.38 -8.35
C ILE A 43 4.61 -26.88 -9.56
N GLU A 44 5.13 -27.13 -10.77
CA GLU A 44 4.42 -26.81 -12.01
C GLU A 44 3.45 -27.95 -12.36
N PHE A 45 2.15 -27.67 -12.27
CA PHE A 45 1.10 -28.62 -12.65
C PHE A 45 0.84 -28.54 -14.15
N LYS A 46 0.72 -29.71 -14.81
CA LYS A 46 0.25 -29.78 -16.20
C LYS A 46 -1.22 -29.36 -16.25
N GLN A 47 -1.51 -28.42 -17.15
CA GLN A 47 -2.83 -27.85 -17.42
C GLN A 47 -3.89 -28.95 -17.57
N VAL A 48 -4.93 -28.91 -16.73
CA VAL A 48 -6.17 -29.66 -16.94
C VAL A 48 -6.95 -28.93 -18.04
N THR A 49 -7.37 -29.67 -19.07
CA THR A 49 -8.12 -29.15 -20.21
C THR A 49 -9.41 -28.46 -19.71
N PRO A 50 -9.66 -27.19 -20.06
CA PRO A 50 -10.83 -26.47 -19.54
C PRO A 50 -12.15 -27.06 -20.07
N PRO A 51 -13.23 -27.02 -19.26
CA PRO A 51 -14.60 -27.29 -19.72
C PRO A 51 -15.02 -26.39 -20.91
N PRO A 52 -16.06 -26.77 -21.67
CA PRO A 52 -16.59 -25.95 -22.75
C PRO A 52 -17.07 -24.57 -22.25
N PRO A 53 -17.04 -23.53 -23.10
CA PRO A 53 -17.12 -22.13 -22.66
C PRO A 53 -18.53 -21.77 -22.16
N CYS A 54 -18.67 -21.61 -20.85
CA CYS A 54 -19.88 -21.09 -20.21
C CYS A 54 -19.61 -19.74 -19.53
N SER A 55 -19.23 -18.71 -20.30
CA SER A 55 -19.38 -17.28 -19.95
C SER A 55 -18.84 -16.40 -21.09
N PRO A 56 -19.41 -15.20 -21.34
CA PRO A 56 -18.67 -14.15 -22.05
C PRO A 56 -17.31 -13.95 -21.38
N PHE A 57 -16.23 -13.93 -22.17
CA PHE A 57 -14.94 -13.49 -21.66
C PHE A 57 -15.04 -12.04 -21.18
N PHE A 58 -14.09 -11.55 -20.38
CA PHE A 58 -14.11 -10.15 -19.94
C PHE A 58 -14.25 -9.14 -21.10
N GLN A 59 -13.69 -9.47 -22.27
CA GLN A 59 -13.81 -8.69 -23.50
C GLN A 59 -15.27 -8.58 -24.00
N ASP A 60 -16.08 -9.61 -23.74
CA ASP A 60 -17.47 -9.74 -24.17
C ASP A 60 -18.46 -9.11 -23.17
N LEU A 61 -17.99 -8.71 -21.97
CA LEU A 61 -18.81 -7.97 -21.01
C LEU A 61 -19.07 -6.55 -21.50
N ASP A 62 -20.34 -6.14 -21.48
CA ASP A 62 -20.72 -4.75 -21.73
C ASP A 62 -20.25 -3.81 -20.59
N SER A 63 -20.38 -2.51 -20.80
CA SER A 63 -19.96 -1.49 -19.82
C SER A 63 -20.73 -1.56 -18.50
N THR A 64 -21.98 -2.04 -18.51
CA THR A 64 -22.82 -2.17 -17.32
C THR A 64 -22.34 -3.32 -16.45
N LEU A 65 -22.04 -4.48 -17.04
CA LEU A 65 -21.50 -5.65 -16.35
C LEU A 65 -20.08 -5.40 -15.83
N LYS A 66 -19.25 -4.66 -16.58
CA LYS A 66 -17.93 -4.22 -16.11
C LYS A 66 -18.04 -3.30 -14.89
N ARG A 67 -18.97 -2.34 -14.93
CA ARG A 67 -19.24 -1.45 -13.79
C ARG A 67 -19.75 -2.21 -12.57
N ASP A 68 -20.66 -3.16 -12.75
CA ASP A 68 -21.12 -4.07 -11.70
C ASP A 68 -19.92 -4.80 -11.06
N LEU A 69 -19.05 -5.39 -11.89
CA LEU A 69 -17.83 -6.05 -11.40
C LEU A 69 -16.96 -5.11 -10.56
N TYR A 70 -16.66 -3.90 -11.04
CA TYR A 70 -15.80 -2.96 -10.30
C TYR A 70 -16.44 -2.50 -8.99
N SER A 71 -17.74 -2.19 -9.01
CA SER A 71 -18.47 -1.74 -7.84
C SER A 71 -18.62 -2.85 -6.79
N ARG A 72 -18.97 -4.07 -7.21
CA ARG A 72 -19.08 -5.23 -6.31
C ARG A 72 -17.75 -5.59 -5.67
N LEU A 73 -16.67 -5.42 -6.41
CA LEU A 73 -15.31 -5.64 -5.91
C LEU A 73 -14.74 -4.42 -5.18
N GLU A 74 -15.46 -3.30 -5.10
CA GLU A 74 -15.05 -2.09 -4.39
C GLU A 74 -13.62 -1.66 -4.73
N LEU A 75 -13.27 -1.70 -6.02
CA LEU A 75 -11.90 -1.43 -6.48
C LEU A 75 -11.49 0.03 -6.22
N ASP A 76 -12.46 0.91 -5.99
CA ASP A 76 -12.35 2.36 -5.76
C ASP A 76 -12.06 2.72 -4.30
N LYS A 77 -11.94 1.72 -3.44
CA LYS A 77 -11.50 1.90 -2.06
C LYS A 77 -10.00 1.71 -1.96
N ALA A 78 -9.35 2.64 -1.28
CA ALA A 78 -7.98 2.46 -0.85
C ALA A 78 -7.92 1.42 0.29
N LEU A 79 -6.71 1.09 0.70
CA LEU A 79 -6.41 0.05 1.68
C LEU A 79 -6.02 0.69 3.01
N ILE A 80 -6.60 0.18 4.08
CA ILE A 80 -6.23 0.52 5.45
C ILE A 80 -5.38 -0.59 6.04
N VAL A 81 -4.53 -0.19 6.97
CA VAL A 81 -3.70 -1.09 7.78
C VAL A 81 -4.24 -0.94 9.19
N ASN A 82 -4.89 -1.99 9.71
CA ASN A 82 -5.47 -1.96 11.05
C ASN A 82 -4.61 -2.76 12.01
N GLN A 83 -4.32 -2.21 13.18
CA GLN A 83 -3.83 -2.98 14.32
C GLN A 83 -5.04 -3.46 15.12
N ILE A 84 -5.29 -4.77 15.11
CA ILE A 84 -6.23 -5.41 16.01
C ILE A 84 -5.58 -5.42 17.38
N ARG A 85 -6.29 -4.87 18.37
CA ARG A 85 -5.90 -4.89 19.79
C ARG A 85 -6.07 -6.29 20.39
N SER A 86 -5.38 -7.30 19.84
CA SER A 86 -5.10 -8.54 20.54
C SER A 86 -3.76 -8.39 21.29
N GLU A 87 -3.55 -9.22 22.32
CA GLU A 87 -2.30 -9.25 23.09
C GLU A 87 -1.06 -9.55 22.21
N ASP A 88 -1.28 -10.00 20.96
CA ASP A 88 -0.25 -10.40 19.98
C ASP A 88 -0.04 -9.39 18.82
N GLU A 89 -0.57 -8.16 18.91
CA GLU A 89 -0.42 -7.12 17.87
C GLU A 89 -0.79 -7.59 16.45
N ASP A 90 -2.05 -7.98 16.22
CA ASP A 90 -2.43 -8.50 14.90
C ASP A 90 -2.68 -7.38 13.90
N TRP A 91 -1.87 -7.31 12.85
CA TRP A 91 -2.06 -6.34 11.77
C TRP A 91 -2.90 -6.95 10.65
N VAL A 92 -3.96 -6.27 10.21
CA VAL A 92 -4.81 -6.71 9.09
C VAL A 92 -4.91 -5.61 8.06
N ILE A 93 -4.60 -5.98 6.81
CA ILE A 93 -4.83 -5.11 5.66
C ILE A 93 -6.24 -5.38 5.15
N SER A 94 -7.04 -4.32 5.07
CA SER A 94 -8.39 -4.41 4.54
C SER A 94 -8.70 -3.24 3.63
N LYS A 95 -9.81 -3.32 2.91
CA LYS A 95 -10.34 -2.16 2.20
C LYS A 95 -10.79 -1.12 3.23
N ALA A 96 -10.66 0.15 2.87
CA ALA A 96 -11.15 1.27 3.65
C ALA A 96 -12.69 1.21 3.81
N LEU A 97 -13.21 1.96 4.77
CA LEU A 97 -14.66 2.07 4.96
C LEU A 97 -15.28 2.95 3.88
N LYS A 98 -14.58 4.02 3.49
CA LYS A 98 -15.05 5.03 2.53
C LYS A 98 -14.25 4.99 1.24
N LYS A 99 -14.87 5.48 0.16
CA LYS A 99 -14.21 5.66 -1.13
C LYS A 99 -13.38 6.94 -1.07
N ALA A 100 -12.11 6.82 -1.41
CA ALA A 100 -11.19 7.96 -1.40
C ALA A 100 -10.83 8.41 -2.81
N ILE A 101 -11.00 7.52 -3.79
CA ILE A 101 -10.58 7.72 -5.17
C ILE A 101 -11.65 7.26 -6.14
N TYR A 102 -11.55 7.76 -7.35
CA TYR A 102 -12.19 7.21 -8.54
C TYR A 102 -11.23 7.36 -9.73
N TRP A 103 -11.36 6.55 -10.76
CA TRP A 103 -10.60 6.70 -12.02
C TRP A 103 -11.49 7.01 -13.22
N ASP A 104 -12.81 7.02 -13.02
CA ASP A 104 -13.79 7.41 -14.02
C ASP A 104 -14.66 8.54 -13.47
N LYS A 105 -14.71 9.67 -14.19
CA LYS A 105 -15.91 10.52 -14.12
C LYS A 105 -17.01 9.75 -14.82
N ILE A 106 -17.66 8.83 -14.11
CA ILE A 106 -18.99 8.38 -14.48
C ILE A 106 -19.84 9.64 -14.40
N THR A 107 -19.96 10.37 -15.51
CA THR A 107 -20.85 11.50 -15.63
C THR A 107 -22.18 11.04 -15.08
N GLY A 108 -22.58 11.62 -13.94
CA GLY A 108 -23.68 11.10 -13.14
C GLY A 108 -24.98 11.00 -13.94
N PRO A 109 -26.04 10.42 -13.34
CA PRO A 109 -27.34 10.20 -13.99
C PRO A 109 -28.08 11.48 -14.46
N LYS A 110 -27.44 12.65 -14.42
CA LYS A 110 -27.96 13.95 -14.87
C LYS A 110 -27.26 14.53 -16.11
N ALA A 111 -26.31 13.83 -16.74
CA ALA A 111 -25.83 14.22 -18.07
C ALA A 111 -26.83 13.77 -19.16
N SER A 112 -28.09 14.19 -19.01
CA SER A 112 -29.13 14.05 -20.02
C SER A 112 -28.96 15.13 -21.08
N ILE A 113 -27.94 15.00 -21.95
CA ILE A 113 -27.93 15.48 -23.33
C ILE A 113 -26.96 14.58 -24.08
N ALA A 114 -27.54 13.75 -24.94
CA ALA A 114 -26.84 12.81 -25.81
C ALA A 114 -25.87 13.54 -26.75
N VAL A 115 -24.58 13.50 -26.41
CA VAL A 115 -23.54 13.55 -27.44
C VAL A 115 -23.07 12.11 -27.61
N PRO A 116 -23.32 11.47 -28.77
CA PRO A 116 -22.76 10.16 -29.05
C PRO A 116 -21.24 10.34 -29.16
N GLU A 117 -20.51 9.98 -28.11
CA GLU A 117 -19.06 9.86 -28.14
C GLU A 117 -18.69 8.78 -29.15
N LYS A 118 -18.42 9.23 -30.39
CA LYS A 118 -18.02 8.38 -31.51
C LYS A 118 -16.56 7.91 -31.42
N ASN A 119 -15.85 8.24 -30.36
CA ASN A 119 -14.48 7.79 -30.13
C ASN A 119 -14.46 7.01 -28.81
N GLY A 120 -14.29 5.70 -28.91
CA GLY A 120 -14.21 4.78 -27.77
C GLY A 120 -12.99 5.06 -26.89
N VAL A 121 -13.09 6.12 -26.10
CA VAL A 121 -12.16 6.38 -25.00
C VAL A 121 -12.48 5.31 -23.95
N ASN A 122 -11.56 4.34 -23.86
CA ASN A 122 -11.62 3.28 -22.86
C ASN A 122 -11.40 3.90 -21.47
N ASP A 123 -12.51 4.28 -20.85
CA ASP A 123 -12.61 4.77 -19.47
C ASP A 123 -12.29 3.66 -18.46
N HIS A 124 -12.35 2.40 -18.88
CA HIS A 124 -12.08 1.28 -17.99
C HIS A 124 -10.59 1.06 -17.68
N PRO A 125 -10.25 0.47 -16.51
CA PRO A 125 -8.91 -0.01 -16.24
C PRO A 125 -8.42 -0.90 -17.38
N ASN A 126 -7.13 -0.78 -17.70
CA ASN A 126 -6.48 -1.67 -18.63
C ASN A 126 -6.59 -3.10 -18.10
N TRP A 127 -6.75 -4.07 -18.99
CA TRP A 127 -6.91 -5.45 -18.58
C TRP A 127 -6.04 -6.38 -19.41
N SER A 128 -5.66 -7.50 -18.80
CA SER A 128 -4.92 -8.56 -19.49
C SER A 128 -5.31 -9.92 -18.94
N VAL A 129 -5.19 -10.95 -19.78
CA VAL A 129 -5.38 -12.33 -19.36
C VAL A 129 -4.04 -12.86 -18.84
N PRO A 130 -4.00 -13.44 -17.62
CA PRO A 130 -2.76 -13.98 -17.07
C PRO A 130 -2.26 -15.16 -17.92
N ARG A 131 -0.94 -15.24 -18.13
CA ARG A 131 -0.32 -16.38 -18.84
C ARG A 131 -0.47 -17.69 -18.06
N LYS A 132 -0.49 -17.60 -16.73
CA LYS A 132 -0.66 -18.73 -15.82
C LYS A 132 -2.02 -18.63 -15.16
N ILE A 133 -2.91 -19.53 -15.54
CA ILE A 133 -4.30 -19.52 -15.08
C ILE A 133 -4.40 -20.06 -13.65
N ALA A 134 -3.59 -21.06 -13.29
CA ALA A 134 -3.61 -21.65 -11.95
C ALA A 134 -2.19 -21.86 -11.40
N SER A 135 -2.01 -21.64 -10.10
CA SER A 135 -0.75 -21.92 -9.41
C SER A 135 -0.97 -22.18 -7.93
N LEU A 136 -0.29 -23.21 -7.41
CA LEU A 136 -0.11 -23.42 -5.97
C LEU A 136 1.21 -22.78 -5.53
N THR A 137 1.18 -22.05 -4.44
CA THR A 137 2.34 -21.33 -3.92
C THR A 137 2.38 -21.49 -2.42
N VAL A 138 3.53 -21.87 -1.88
CA VAL A 138 3.76 -21.94 -0.44
C VAL A 138 4.75 -20.83 -0.08
N ASN A 139 4.51 -20.17 1.05
CA ASN A 139 5.37 -19.12 1.59
C ASN A 139 5.55 -19.35 3.08
N VAL A 140 6.70 -18.93 3.61
CA VAL A 140 6.98 -18.87 5.05
C VAL A 140 7.29 -17.44 5.43
N SER A 141 6.73 -17.01 6.56
CA SER A 141 6.93 -15.68 7.15
C SER A 141 7.34 -15.84 8.61
N ASN A 142 8.29 -15.02 9.07
CA ASN A 142 8.74 -15.04 10.48
C ASN A 142 8.06 -13.94 11.31
N SER A 143 7.09 -13.24 10.73
CA SER A 143 6.26 -12.24 11.39
C SER A 143 4.84 -12.38 10.87
N ARG A 144 3.87 -12.23 11.77
CA ARG A 144 2.44 -12.28 11.44
C ARG A 144 2.04 -11.17 10.46
N VAL A 145 2.63 -9.99 10.60
CA VAL A 145 2.40 -8.85 9.69
C VAL A 145 2.82 -9.22 8.27
N SER A 146 3.98 -9.89 8.14
CA SER A 146 4.47 -10.36 6.84
C SER A 146 3.53 -11.39 6.23
N HIS A 147 3.04 -12.31 7.07
CA HIS A 147 2.12 -13.35 6.66
C HIS A 147 0.79 -12.79 6.13
N GLU A 148 0.16 -11.88 6.87
CA GLU A 148 -1.10 -11.24 6.45
C GLU A 148 -0.92 -10.40 5.18
N LEU A 149 0.22 -9.73 5.05
CA LEU A 149 0.52 -8.96 3.86
C LEU A 149 0.79 -9.85 2.64
N VAL A 150 1.49 -10.98 2.78
CA VAL A 150 1.67 -11.95 1.68
C VAL A 150 0.34 -12.58 1.27
N LYS A 151 -0.57 -12.83 2.23
CA LYS A 151 -1.94 -13.29 1.96
C LYS A 151 -2.72 -12.28 1.12
N PHE A 152 -2.50 -10.99 1.34
CA PHE A 152 -3.22 -9.91 0.65
C PHE A 152 -2.58 -9.54 -0.70
N ALA A 153 -1.26 -9.49 -0.76
CA ALA A 153 -0.50 -9.05 -1.92
C ALA A 153 -0.38 -10.13 -3.01
N SER A 154 -0.25 -9.71 -4.26
CA SER A 154 0.09 -10.59 -5.36
C SER A 154 1.59 -10.89 -5.37
N LYS A 155 2.02 -11.95 -6.06
CA LYS A 155 3.47 -12.27 -6.16
C LYS A 155 4.31 -11.21 -6.86
N GLN A 156 3.68 -10.26 -7.53
CA GLN A 156 4.37 -9.23 -8.31
C GLN A 156 4.66 -7.97 -7.50
N THR A 157 4.21 -7.88 -6.25
CA THR A 157 4.60 -6.77 -5.39
C THR A 157 6.08 -6.84 -5.06
N SER A 158 6.73 -5.69 -5.18
CA SER A 158 8.15 -5.57 -4.91
C SER A 158 8.42 -5.69 -3.41
N THR A 159 9.58 -6.23 -3.03
CA THR A 159 10.02 -6.31 -1.62
C THR A 159 10.04 -4.95 -0.93
N GLN A 160 10.14 -3.85 -1.69
CA GLN A 160 10.08 -2.48 -1.19
C GLN A 160 8.68 -2.16 -0.63
N GLU A 161 7.61 -2.53 -1.33
CA GLU A 161 6.22 -2.35 -0.87
C GLU A 161 5.93 -3.08 0.44
N PHE A 162 6.54 -4.24 0.65
CA PHE A 162 6.42 -4.98 1.91
C PHE A 162 7.14 -4.28 3.07
N SER A 163 8.35 -3.77 2.82
CA SER A 163 9.13 -3.06 3.83
C SER A 163 8.45 -1.81 4.41
N LEU A 164 7.49 -1.23 3.68
CA LEU A 164 6.74 -0.04 4.06
C LEU A 164 5.67 -0.30 5.12
N LEU A 165 5.11 -1.49 5.15
CA LEU A 165 4.04 -1.89 6.07
C LEU A 165 4.60 -2.43 7.40
N GLY A 166 5.81 -1.98 7.78
CA GLY A 166 6.51 -2.48 8.96
C GLY A 166 7.08 -3.90 8.80
N VAL A 167 6.86 -4.54 7.64
CA VAL A 167 7.46 -5.83 7.29
C VAL A 167 8.89 -5.60 6.77
N GLY A 168 9.72 -5.05 7.66
CA GLY A 168 11.16 -5.06 7.43
C GLY A 168 11.62 -6.48 7.15
N SER A 169 12.57 -6.63 6.22
CA SER A 169 13.26 -7.88 5.91
C SER A 169 14.08 -8.37 7.10
N ASN A 170 13.44 -8.68 8.23
CA ASN A 170 14.03 -9.29 9.42
C ASN A 170 14.41 -10.76 9.17
N SER A 171 14.55 -11.17 7.92
CA SER A 171 15.06 -12.50 7.62
C SER A 171 16.53 -12.66 8.00
N ASN A 172 17.37 -11.62 8.12
CA ASN A 172 18.81 -11.84 8.36
C ASN A 172 19.61 -10.85 9.23
N GLN A 173 19.03 -9.83 9.89
CA GLN A 173 19.84 -8.83 10.63
C GLN A 173 19.74 -8.83 12.17
N GLU A 174 18.93 -9.69 12.78
CA GLU A 174 18.83 -9.82 14.25
C GLU A 174 19.75 -10.92 14.85
N SER A 175 20.83 -11.30 14.16
CA SER A 175 21.79 -12.26 14.71
C SER A 175 22.91 -11.61 15.54
N SER A 176 22.78 -10.36 15.97
CA SER A 176 23.82 -9.72 16.80
C SER A 176 23.23 -8.73 17.79
N GLN A 177 23.37 -9.08 19.07
CA GLN A 177 23.23 -8.24 20.27
C GLN A 177 21.85 -8.18 20.94
N SER A 178 21.59 -9.23 21.73
CA SER A 178 21.25 -9.11 23.16
C SER A 178 20.40 -7.93 23.63
N SER A 179 19.10 -8.18 23.81
CA SER A 179 18.42 -7.83 25.06
C SER A 179 17.25 -8.78 25.31
N SER A 180 17.12 -9.15 26.58
CA SER A 180 16.19 -10.10 27.21
C SER A 180 14.69 -9.80 27.03
N GLN A 181 14.21 -9.80 25.79
CA GLN A 181 12.81 -10.01 25.46
C GLN A 181 12.71 -11.34 24.72
N SER A 182 11.76 -12.17 25.14
CA SER A 182 11.44 -13.46 24.52
C SER A 182 10.97 -13.19 23.09
N VAL A 183 11.90 -13.17 22.12
CA VAL A 183 11.56 -13.20 20.70
C VAL A 183 10.88 -14.53 20.49
N THR A 184 9.56 -14.50 20.34
CA THR A 184 8.75 -15.66 20.01
C THR A 184 9.26 -16.18 18.67
N ASN A 185 9.95 -17.32 18.68
CA ASN A 185 10.47 -18.00 17.49
C ASN A 185 9.31 -18.61 16.69
N LYS A 186 8.36 -17.80 16.24
CA LYS A 186 7.19 -18.25 15.49
C LYS A 186 7.42 -18.06 14.00
N SER A 187 7.04 -19.06 13.22
CA SER A 187 6.92 -18.97 11.77
C SER A 187 5.49 -19.25 11.34
N TYR A 188 5.07 -18.58 10.29
CA TYR A 188 3.74 -18.67 9.71
C TYR A 188 3.88 -19.21 8.29
N LEU A 189 3.23 -20.34 8.03
CA LEU A 189 3.18 -20.98 6.74
C LEU A 189 1.87 -20.59 6.05
N LEU A 190 1.95 -20.21 4.79
CA LEU A 190 0.82 -19.87 3.94
C LEU A 190 0.91 -20.65 2.63
N ALA A 191 -0.10 -21.45 2.33
CA ALA A 191 -0.24 -22.06 1.01
C ALA A 191 -1.45 -21.46 0.31
N GLU A 192 -1.26 -21.01 -0.93
CA GLU A 192 -2.31 -20.40 -1.75
C GLU A 192 -2.41 -21.11 -3.09
N TYR A 193 -3.59 -21.62 -3.41
CA TYR A 193 -3.95 -22.05 -4.75
C TYR A 193 -4.78 -20.95 -5.42
N LYS A 194 -4.17 -20.24 -6.37
CA LYS A 194 -4.80 -19.13 -7.10
C LYS A 194 -5.21 -19.61 -8.48
N VAL A 195 -6.46 -19.33 -8.86
CA VAL A 195 -6.99 -19.44 -10.22
C VAL A 195 -7.27 -18.03 -10.73
N GLN A 196 -6.29 -17.46 -11.43
CA GLN A 196 -6.34 -16.11 -11.98
C GLN A 196 -7.12 -16.11 -13.31
N LYS A 197 -8.12 -15.23 -13.41
CA LYS A 197 -8.97 -15.06 -14.60
C LYS A 197 -8.67 -13.76 -15.34
N LEU A 198 -8.39 -12.69 -14.59
CA LEU A 198 -8.18 -11.36 -15.15
C LEU A 198 -7.18 -10.58 -14.32
N ILE A 199 -6.35 -9.78 -14.97
CA ILE A 199 -5.53 -8.76 -14.31
C ILE A 199 -6.05 -7.40 -14.76
N LEU A 200 -6.48 -6.58 -13.81
CA LEU A 200 -6.84 -5.18 -14.04
C LEU A 200 -5.67 -4.28 -13.64
N SER A 201 -5.46 -3.19 -14.37
CA SER A 201 -4.42 -2.20 -14.14
C SER A 201 -4.97 -0.81 -14.36
N VAL A 202 -4.96 -0.01 -13.31
CA VAL A 202 -5.38 1.39 -13.31
C VAL A 202 -4.18 2.26 -13.62
N ASP A 203 -4.34 3.19 -14.55
CA ASP A 203 -3.31 4.18 -14.84
C ASP A 203 -3.25 5.20 -13.70
N PHE A 204 -2.05 5.42 -13.16
CA PHE A 204 -1.79 6.38 -12.10
C PHE A 204 -2.38 7.76 -12.43
N ASN A 205 -2.24 8.22 -13.68
CA ASN A 205 -2.66 9.57 -14.09
C ASN A 205 -4.19 9.72 -14.23
N LYS A 206 -4.93 8.60 -14.25
CA LYS A 206 -6.39 8.62 -14.34
C LYS A 206 -7.06 8.70 -12.97
N ILE A 207 -6.32 8.45 -11.89
CA ILE A 207 -6.86 8.45 -10.53
C ILE A 207 -7.11 9.87 -10.07
N GLN A 208 -8.29 10.10 -9.50
CA GLN A 208 -8.74 11.36 -8.93
C GLN A 208 -9.27 11.11 -7.52
N LEU A 209 -9.20 12.12 -6.66
CA LEU A 209 -9.73 12.05 -5.30
C LEU A 209 -11.25 12.28 -5.30
N GLU A 210 -11.96 11.50 -4.49
CA GLU A 210 -13.39 11.70 -4.27
C GLU A 210 -13.71 13.08 -3.68
N GLN A 211 -14.88 13.63 -4.04
CA GLN A 211 -15.25 14.98 -3.62
C GLN A 211 -15.36 15.08 -2.10
N GLU A 212 -16.04 14.12 -1.45
CA GLU A 212 -16.19 14.10 0.02
C GLU A 212 -14.83 14.03 0.73
N PHE A 213 -13.88 13.26 0.17
CA PHE A 213 -12.54 13.16 0.72
C PHE A 213 -11.76 14.47 0.56
N THR A 214 -11.88 15.10 -0.61
CA THR A 214 -11.25 16.40 -0.92
C THR A 214 -11.79 17.52 -0.03
N GLU A 215 -13.09 17.55 0.26
CA GLU A 215 -13.71 18.52 1.16
C GLU A 215 -13.14 18.39 2.58
N LYS A 216 -13.01 17.16 3.10
CA LYS A 216 -12.39 16.92 4.41
C LYS A 216 -10.92 17.30 4.45
N LEU A 217 -10.17 17.09 3.36
CA LEU A 217 -8.79 17.57 3.26
C LEU A 217 -8.71 19.10 3.36
N LYS A 218 -9.65 19.83 2.74
CA LYS A 218 -9.72 21.30 2.84
C LYS A 218 -10.09 21.77 4.25
N GLU A 219 -10.94 21.03 4.97
CA GLU A 219 -11.26 21.32 6.37
C GLU A 219 -10.07 21.11 7.33
N ILE A 220 -9.14 20.23 6.97
CA ILE A 220 -7.90 20.01 7.72
C ILE A 220 -6.88 21.07 7.35
N PHE A 221 -6.78 21.41 6.06
CA PHE A 221 -5.78 22.34 5.54
C PHE A 221 -6.46 23.54 4.86
N PRO A 222 -7.06 24.47 5.63
CA PRO A 222 -7.79 25.62 5.06
C PRO A 222 -6.88 26.56 4.27
N ASP A 223 -5.59 26.63 4.63
CA ASP A 223 -4.59 27.47 3.98
C ASP A 223 -4.33 27.16 2.50
N LEU A 224 -4.86 26.02 2.01
CA LEU A 224 -4.74 25.62 0.61
C LEU A 224 -5.58 26.48 -0.34
N GLU A 225 -6.54 27.24 0.17
CA GLU A 225 -7.22 28.22 -0.66
C GLU A 225 -6.25 29.32 -1.09
N GLU A 226 -6.26 29.66 -2.38
CA GLU A 226 -5.24 30.49 -3.04
C GLU A 226 -5.08 31.91 -2.45
N ASN A 227 -5.92 32.30 -1.49
CA ASN A 227 -6.01 33.62 -0.87
C ASN A 227 -5.82 33.65 0.66
N SER A 228 -5.58 32.52 1.33
CA SER A 228 -5.31 32.50 2.78
C SER A 228 -3.90 33.04 3.07
N GLU A 229 -3.79 34.03 3.97
CA GLU A 229 -2.47 34.39 4.49
C GLU A 229 -2.00 33.26 5.42
N PRO A 230 -0.78 32.73 5.25
CA PRO A 230 -0.28 31.68 6.14
C PRO A 230 -0.15 32.25 7.55
N GLU A 231 -0.95 31.72 8.48
CA GLU A 231 -0.77 31.92 9.90
C GLU A 231 0.30 30.91 10.37
N ASP A 232 1.51 31.41 10.64
CA ASP A 232 2.65 30.58 11.08
C ASP A 232 2.46 30.18 12.57
N ASN A 233 1.48 29.32 12.88
CA ASN A 233 1.27 28.72 14.20
C ASN A 233 1.74 27.26 14.18
N GLU A 234 2.86 26.95 14.85
CA GLU A 234 3.41 25.59 14.91
C GLU A 234 2.47 24.57 15.59
N ASP A 235 1.60 25.03 16.49
CA ASP A 235 0.62 24.19 17.19
C ASP A 235 -0.46 23.63 16.22
N ASP A 236 -0.71 24.33 15.11
CA ASP A 236 -1.72 23.93 14.12
C ASP A 236 -1.20 22.77 13.24
N GLU A 237 0.10 22.72 12.91
CA GLU A 237 0.68 21.70 12.02
C GLU A 237 0.57 20.27 12.61
N TRP A 238 0.76 20.13 13.92
CA TRP A 238 0.62 18.84 14.62
C TRP A 238 -0.85 18.40 14.70
N SER A 239 -1.76 19.34 15.02
CA SER A 239 -3.20 19.08 15.03
C SER A 239 -3.71 18.64 13.66
N ASP A 240 -3.28 19.33 12.60
CA ASP A 240 -3.60 18.98 11.21
C ASP A 240 -3.10 17.58 10.86
N PHE A 241 -1.87 17.24 11.24
CA PHE A 241 -1.31 15.92 11.03
C PHE A 241 -2.12 14.82 11.72
N ILE A 242 -2.51 15.03 12.99
CA ILE A 242 -3.37 14.10 13.71
C ILE A 242 -4.71 13.92 12.97
N ARG A 243 -5.38 15.02 12.60
CA ARG A 243 -6.65 14.99 11.88
C ARG A 243 -6.52 14.28 10.53
N LEU A 244 -5.42 14.48 9.82
CA LEU A 244 -5.11 13.75 8.59
C LEU A 244 -4.94 12.25 8.85
N ASN A 245 -4.21 11.86 9.90
CA ASN A 245 -4.06 10.44 10.24
C ASN A 245 -5.42 9.79 10.56
N TYR A 246 -6.30 10.48 11.28
CA TYR A 246 -7.68 10.03 11.48
C TYR A 246 -8.44 9.86 10.16
N LEU A 247 -8.30 10.83 9.26
CA LEU A 247 -8.94 10.77 7.95
C LEU A 247 -8.43 9.57 7.12
N LEU A 248 -7.12 9.31 7.10
CA LEU A 248 -6.53 8.19 6.38
C LEU A 248 -6.90 6.83 6.98
N ASN A 249 -7.13 6.74 8.29
CA ASN A 249 -7.69 5.53 8.91
C ASN A 249 -9.11 5.21 8.43
N GLU A 250 -9.90 6.21 8.00
CA GLU A 250 -11.24 5.97 7.43
C GLU A 250 -11.20 5.68 5.93
N TYR A 251 -10.32 6.36 5.20
CA TYR A 251 -10.31 6.41 3.74
C TYR A 251 -9.24 5.51 3.08
N GLY A 252 -8.23 5.06 3.83
CA GLY A 252 -7.12 4.26 3.31
C GLY A 252 -5.81 5.04 3.16
N TYR A 253 -4.70 4.32 3.32
CA TYR A 253 -3.35 4.80 3.12
C TYR A 253 -2.83 4.47 1.73
N PHE A 254 -3.19 3.31 1.17
CA PHE A 254 -2.62 2.82 -0.09
C PHE A 254 -3.66 2.59 -1.16
N VAL A 255 -3.39 3.07 -2.36
CA VAL A 255 -4.18 2.84 -3.56
C VAL A 255 -3.51 1.73 -4.38
N PRO A 256 -4.13 0.55 -4.52
CA PRO A 256 -3.62 -0.48 -5.42
C PRO A 256 -3.89 -0.09 -6.88
N LEU A 257 -2.84 -0.08 -7.71
CA LEU A 257 -3.00 0.16 -9.15
C LEU A 257 -3.25 -1.12 -9.95
N LYS A 258 -3.05 -2.30 -9.34
CA LYS A 258 -3.18 -3.57 -10.05
C LYS A 258 -3.91 -4.61 -9.22
N PHE A 259 -4.87 -5.27 -9.84
CA PHE A 259 -5.77 -6.23 -9.21
C PHE A 259 -5.74 -7.55 -9.97
N GLU A 260 -5.48 -8.65 -9.27
CA GLU A 260 -5.67 -10.00 -9.80
C GLU A 260 -7.06 -10.49 -9.42
N LEU A 261 -7.90 -10.81 -10.41
CA LEU A 261 -9.26 -11.31 -10.21
C LEU A 261 -9.35 -12.79 -10.53
N GLY A 262 -10.14 -13.52 -9.74
CA GLY A 262 -10.42 -14.93 -9.95
C GLY A 262 -10.92 -15.61 -8.69
N GLY A 263 -10.35 -16.76 -8.38
CA GLY A 263 -10.59 -17.47 -7.12
C GLY A 263 -9.29 -17.87 -6.43
N LYS A 264 -9.31 -17.95 -5.11
CA LYS A 264 -8.16 -18.37 -4.29
C LYS A 264 -8.61 -19.31 -3.18
N ILE A 265 -7.83 -20.36 -2.94
CA ILE A 265 -7.93 -21.18 -1.74
C ILE A 265 -6.67 -20.93 -0.93
N SER A 266 -6.79 -20.58 0.35
CA SER A 266 -5.63 -20.41 1.23
C SER A 266 -5.71 -21.33 2.44
N ALA A 267 -4.57 -21.89 2.79
CA ALA A 267 -4.33 -22.68 3.98
C ALA A 267 -3.24 -22.02 4.80
N GLN A 268 -3.36 -22.04 6.12
CA GLN A 268 -2.41 -21.39 7.01
C GLN A 268 -2.02 -22.33 8.16
N GLN A 269 -0.78 -22.20 8.64
CA GLN A 269 -0.32 -22.90 9.83
C GLN A 269 0.69 -22.03 10.58
N GLU A 270 0.49 -21.84 11.88
CA GLU A 270 1.47 -21.25 12.78
C GLU A 270 2.33 -22.36 13.38
N VAL A 271 3.65 -22.14 13.43
CA VAL A 271 4.60 -23.07 14.03
C VAL A 271 5.46 -22.33 15.05
N ASN A 272 5.57 -22.86 16.26
CA ASN A 272 6.35 -22.29 17.37
C ASN A 272 7.88 -22.49 17.23
N SER A 273 8.37 -22.58 16.00
CA SER A 273 9.80 -22.62 15.68
C SER A 273 10.07 -21.86 14.40
N ARG A 274 11.28 -21.31 14.28
CA ARG A 274 11.74 -20.69 13.03
C ARG A 274 11.88 -21.75 11.94
N ILE A 275 11.12 -21.60 10.86
CA ILE A 275 11.12 -22.46 9.68
C ILE A 275 11.75 -21.71 8.50
N ASP A 276 12.52 -22.43 7.69
CA ASP A 276 12.96 -21.98 6.37
C ASP A 276 12.23 -22.73 5.25
N SER A 277 12.39 -22.26 4.01
CA SER A 277 11.78 -22.87 2.82
C SER A 277 12.30 -24.28 2.50
N ASP A 278 13.42 -24.69 3.09
CA ASP A 278 14.06 -25.97 2.81
C ASP A 278 13.69 -27.06 3.84
N SER A 279 13.07 -26.65 4.95
CA SER A 279 12.67 -27.52 6.05
C SER A 279 11.68 -28.60 5.60
N GLN A 280 11.69 -29.72 6.34
CA GLN A 280 10.77 -30.82 6.09
C GLN A 280 9.33 -30.39 6.40
N GLU A 281 9.13 -29.57 7.42
CA GLU A 281 7.84 -29.01 7.83
C GLU A 281 7.23 -28.18 6.69
N TYR A 282 7.99 -27.24 6.12
CA TYR A 282 7.54 -26.43 4.98
C TYR A 282 7.10 -27.30 3.79
N LYS A 283 7.91 -28.30 3.43
CA LYS A 283 7.60 -29.24 2.34
C LYS A 283 6.40 -30.13 2.66
N SER A 284 6.27 -30.58 3.90
CA SER A 284 5.12 -31.39 4.36
C SER A 284 3.83 -30.60 4.31
N PHE A 285 3.84 -29.35 4.77
CA PHE A 285 2.68 -28.47 4.75
C PHE A 285 2.18 -28.25 3.32
N GLY A 286 3.08 -27.88 2.40
CA GLY A 286 2.74 -27.74 0.98
C GLY A 286 2.19 -29.02 0.36
N SER A 287 2.74 -30.18 0.71
CA SER A 287 2.28 -31.49 0.23
C SER A 287 0.90 -31.84 0.77
N SER A 288 0.65 -31.58 2.06
CA SER A 288 -0.65 -31.81 2.70
C SER A 288 -1.75 -30.95 2.08
N VAL A 289 -1.49 -29.66 1.84
CA VAL A 289 -2.44 -28.77 1.16
C VAL A 289 -2.71 -29.26 -0.27
N ALA A 290 -1.67 -29.62 -1.01
CA ALA A 290 -1.85 -30.14 -2.36
C ALA A 290 -2.63 -31.47 -2.41
N ALA A 291 -2.47 -32.32 -1.40
CA ALA A 291 -3.26 -33.56 -1.24
C ALA A 291 -4.73 -33.25 -0.95
N GLN A 292 -5.03 -32.32 -0.04
CA GLN A 292 -6.41 -31.90 0.27
C GLN A 292 -7.14 -31.28 -0.92
N LEU A 293 -6.42 -30.53 -1.75
CA LEU A 293 -6.95 -29.98 -3.00
C LEU A 293 -7.17 -31.06 -4.09
N ASN A 294 -6.92 -32.34 -3.78
CA ASN A 294 -7.05 -33.49 -4.67
C ASN A 294 -6.19 -33.40 -5.94
N PHE A 295 -5.11 -32.59 -5.95
CA PHE A 295 -4.20 -32.52 -7.11
C PHE A 295 -3.45 -33.83 -7.36
N PHE A 296 -3.33 -34.68 -6.34
CA PHE A 296 -2.59 -35.95 -6.38
C PHE A 296 -3.48 -37.19 -6.47
N GLN A 297 -4.79 -37.06 -6.71
CA GLN A 297 -5.54 -38.25 -7.14
C GLN A 297 -5.20 -38.53 -8.61
N PRO A 298 -4.53 -39.66 -8.93
CA PRO A 298 -4.40 -40.08 -10.31
C PRO A 298 -5.81 -40.32 -10.83
N SER A 299 -6.19 -39.54 -11.83
CA SER A 299 -7.42 -39.59 -12.60
C SER A 299 -8.27 -40.86 -12.38
N ALA A 300 -9.23 -40.81 -11.48
CA ALA A 300 -10.39 -41.71 -11.48
C ALA A 300 -11.41 -41.31 -12.56
N MET A 301 -10.92 -40.93 -13.74
CA MET A 301 -11.67 -40.88 -14.98
C MET A 301 -10.94 -41.75 -16.01
N SER A 302 -11.36 -43.03 -16.05
CA SER A 302 -11.32 -43.91 -17.22
C SER A 302 -10.01 -43.99 -18.02
N SER A 303 -9.14 -44.96 -17.67
CA SER A 303 -8.91 -46.10 -18.58
C SER A 303 -8.28 -47.25 -17.82
N GLU A 304 -8.72 -48.46 -18.10
CA GLU A 304 -8.15 -49.70 -17.61
C GLU A 304 -6.64 -49.75 -17.86
N THR A 305 -5.84 -49.75 -16.79
CA THR A 305 -4.55 -50.42 -16.82
C THR A 305 -4.22 -50.92 -15.43
N LYS A 306 -4.42 -52.23 -15.25
CA LYS A 306 -3.88 -52.98 -14.11
C LYS A 306 -2.36 -52.89 -14.17
N THR A 307 -1.76 -52.06 -13.35
CA THR A 307 -0.38 -52.27 -12.91
C THR A 307 -0.40 -52.45 -11.40
N SER A 308 -0.38 -53.72 -11.00
CA SER A 308 -0.03 -54.15 -9.65
C SER A 308 1.42 -53.77 -9.37
N GLY A 309 1.63 -52.56 -8.88
CA GLY A 309 2.87 -52.13 -8.26
C GLY A 309 2.61 -52.02 -6.78
N LYS A 310 2.96 -53.06 -6.03
CA LYS A 310 2.92 -53.09 -4.56
C LYS A 310 4.02 -52.14 -4.06
N HIS A 311 3.73 -50.84 -4.05
CA HIS A 311 4.51 -49.89 -3.28
C HIS A 311 3.92 -49.91 -1.87
N GLU A 312 4.59 -50.63 -0.98
CA GLU A 312 4.45 -50.48 0.46
C GLU A 312 4.86 -49.04 0.80
N SER A 313 3.91 -48.12 0.73
CA SER A 313 4.02 -46.85 1.43
C SER A 313 3.80 -47.17 2.90
N ASN A 314 4.88 -47.09 3.67
CA ASN A 314 4.78 -46.81 5.10
C ASN A 314 4.17 -45.41 5.24
N GLN A 315 2.87 -45.28 4.99
CA GLN A 315 2.07 -44.16 5.44
C GLN A 315 1.99 -44.28 6.96
N LYS A 316 3.01 -43.71 7.63
CA LYS A 316 2.71 -42.98 8.85
C LYS A 316 1.63 -41.99 8.46
N MET A 317 0.37 -42.32 8.78
CA MET A 317 -0.69 -41.34 8.96
C MET A 317 -0.15 -40.34 9.98
N PHE A 318 0.54 -39.32 9.48
CA PHE A 318 0.69 -38.09 10.20
C PHE A 318 -0.73 -37.53 10.28
N GLN A 319 -1.37 -37.74 11.43
CA GLN A 319 -2.40 -36.83 11.91
C GLN A 319 -1.71 -35.47 12.05
N GLN A 320 -1.56 -34.75 10.94
CA GLN A 320 -0.99 -33.42 10.93
C GLN A 320 -2.18 -32.50 10.69
N ASP A 321 -2.83 -32.18 11.82
CA ASP A 321 -3.72 -31.07 12.13
C ASP A 321 -4.80 -30.70 11.09
N ASP A 322 -5.98 -30.29 11.59
CA ASP A 322 -7.06 -29.76 10.77
C ASP A 322 -6.61 -28.46 10.06
N ILE A 323 -5.93 -28.58 8.91
CA ILE A 323 -5.58 -27.44 8.05
C ILE A 323 -6.90 -26.85 7.55
N GLU A 324 -7.26 -25.69 8.05
CA GLU A 324 -8.43 -24.96 7.61
C GLU A 324 -8.18 -24.34 6.23
N LEU A 325 -9.10 -24.59 5.29
CA LEU A 325 -9.07 -24.01 3.95
C LEU A 325 -10.05 -22.84 3.86
N GLU A 326 -9.53 -21.66 3.60
CA GLU A 326 -10.32 -20.47 3.29
C GLU A 326 -10.51 -20.34 1.78
N TYR A 327 -11.74 -20.09 1.33
CA TYR A 327 -12.08 -19.94 -0.08
C TYR A 327 -12.48 -18.49 -0.40
N TYR A 328 -11.89 -17.93 -1.45
CA TYR A 328 -12.17 -16.58 -1.96
C TYR A 328 -12.67 -16.68 -3.39
N GLY A 329 -13.86 -16.14 -3.64
CA GLY A 329 -14.53 -16.28 -4.93
C GLY A 329 -15.05 -17.69 -5.19
N GLY A 330 -15.56 -17.92 -6.40
CA GLY A 330 -16.28 -19.13 -6.74
C GLY A 330 -17.64 -19.22 -6.02
N MET A 331 -18.33 -20.34 -6.22
CA MET A 331 -19.59 -20.63 -5.52
C MET A 331 -19.30 -21.35 -4.20
N GLY A 332 -19.77 -20.80 -3.08
CA GLY A 332 -19.55 -21.38 -1.74
C GLY A 332 -20.07 -22.82 -1.58
N ALA A 333 -21.18 -23.16 -2.25
CA ALA A 333 -21.72 -24.52 -2.25
C ALA A 333 -20.78 -25.57 -2.91
N ALA A 334 -19.81 -25.12 -3.70
CA ALA A 334 -18.87 -25.99 -4.40
C ALA A 334 -17.55 -26.22 -3.63
N THR A 335 -17.38 -25.63 -2.45
CA THR A 335 -16.14 -25.73 -1.63
C THR A 335 -15.82 -27.16 -1.18
N ALA A 336 -16.83 -28.04 -1.08
CA ALA A 336 -16.63 -29.45 -0.78
C ALA A 336 -15.91 -30.24 -1.89
N ALA A 337 -15.87 -29.70 -3.12
CA ALA A 337 -15.24 -30.33 -4.27
C ALA A 337 -14.41 -29.29 -5.05
N PRO A 338 -13.08 -29.24 -4.86
CA PRO A 338 -12.22 -28.24 -5.49
C PRO A 338 -12.40 -28.08 -7.01
N SER A 339 -12.66 -29.17 -7.73
CA SER A 339 -12.94 -29.14 -9.18
C SER A 339 -14.22 -28.39 -9.52
N LEU A 340 -15.31 -28.58 -8.76
CA LEU A 340 -16.57 -27.85 -8.96
C LEU A 340 -16.39 -26.36 -8.60
N TRP A 341 -15.61 -26.07 -7.55
CA TRP A 341 -15.27 -24.70 -7.20
C TRP A 341 -14.47 -24.02 -8.33
N ILE A 342 -13.47 -24.69 -8.91
CA ILE A 342 -12.70 -24.17 -10.05
C ILE A 342 -13.63 -23.88 -11.25
N SER A 343 -14.53 -24.82 -11.59
CA SER A 343 -15.48 -24.62 -12.70
C SER A 343 -16.43 -23.45 -12.45
N SER A 344 -16.82 -23.20 -11.19
CA SER A 344 -17.68 -22.05 -10.86
C SER A 344 -17.03 -20.69 -11.14
N LEU A 345 -15.69 -20.63 -11.27
CA LEU A 345 -14.95 -19.43 -11.65
C LEU A 345 -15.03 -19.11 -13.14
N GLU A 346 -15.77 -19.87 -13.95
CA GLU A 346 -16.08 -19.47 -15.32
C GLU A 346 -17.02 -18.27 -15.38
N TYR A 347 -17.85 -18.08 -14.35
CA TYR A 347 -18.85 -17.01 -14.28
C TYR A 347 -18.31 -15.75 -13.58
N TYR A 348 -18.25 -14.61 -14.28
CA TYR A 348 -17.62 -13.38 -13.76
C TYR A 348 -18.14 -12.88 -12.39
N PRO A 349 -19.43 -13.06 -12.02
CA PRO A 349 -19.94 -12.68 -10.70
C PRO A 349 -19.35 -13.48 -9.54
N THR A 350 -18.75 -14.64 -9.81
CA THR A 350 -18.05 -15.43 -8.78
C THR A 350 -16.60 -14.98 -8.60
N TRP A 351 -16.08 -14.11 -9.47
CA TRP A 351 -14.72 -13.60 -9.34
C TRP A 351 -14.62 -12.66 -8.15
N GLN A 352 -13.50 -12.77 -7.45
CA GLN A 352 -13.07 -11.91 -6.34
C GLN A 352 -11.66 -11.37 -6.60
N VAL A 353 -11.27 -10.31 -5.88
CA VAL A 353 -9.87 -9.88 -5.88
C VAL A 353 -9.07 -10.87 -5.04
N ILE A 354 -8.10 -11.53 -5.68
CA ILE A 354 -7.27 -12.58 -5.08
C ILE A 354 -5.81 -12.15 -4.86
N GLY A 355 -5.47 -10.94 -5.30
CA GLY A 355 -4.19 -10.31 -5.05
C GLY A 355 -4.21 -8.85 -5.48
N TYR A 356 -3.49 -8.01 -4.73
CA TYR A 356 -3.27 -6.60 -5.04
C TYR A 356 -1.79 -6.37 -5.34
N SER A 357 -1.48 -5.40 -6.20
CA SER A 357 -0.10 -4.97 -6.48
C SER A 357 -0.02 -3.50 -6.84
N ASN A 358 1.21 -2.99 -6.85
CA ASN A 358 1.53 -1.60 -7.19
C ASN A 358 0.80 -0.66 -6.23
N PHE A 359 1.12 -0.79 -4.94
CA PHE A 359 0.52 0.04 -3.90
C PHE A 359 1.13 1.44 -3.96
N VAL A 360 0.27 2.46 -4.03
CA VAL A 360 0.69 3.85 -4.09
C VAL A 360 0.15 4.59 -2.87
N PRO A 361 0.98 5.33 -2.11
CA PRO A 361 0.52 6.20 -1.05
C PRO A 361 -0.57 7.15 -1.57
N ILE A 362 -1.72 7.22 -0.90
CA ILE A 362 -2.82 8.06 -1.37
C ILE A 362 -2.43 9.55 -1.45
N ILE A 363 -1.44 9.95 -0.65
CA ILE A 363 -0.88 11.31 -0.66
C ILE A 363 -0.25 11.68 -2.01
N CYS A 364 0.15 10.71 -2.84
CA CYS A 364 0.64 10.97 -4.20
C CYS A 364 -0.42 11.57 -5.13
N PHE A 365 -1.71 11.47 -4.79
CA PHE A 365 -2.82 12.01 -5.58
C PHE A 365 -3.30 13.37 -5.07
N PHE A 366 -2.65 13.94 -4.06
CA PHE A 366 -3.01 15.25 -3.52
C PHE A 366 -2.51 16.38 -4.45
N ASP A 367 -3.00 17.60 -4.27
CA ASP A 367 -2.43 18.77 -4.95
C ASP A 367 -0.96 18.97 -4.55
N LYS A 368 -0.10 19.37 -5.49
CA LYS A 368 1.36 19.48 -5.27
C LYS A 368 1.77 20.29 -4.03
N ASN A 369 1.02 21.34 -3.69
CA ASN A 369 1.26 22.13 -2.48
C ASN A 369 0.96 21.32 -1.21
N LEU A 370 -0.16 20.59 -1.22
CA LEU A 370 -0.57 19.74 -0.11
C LEU A 370 0.33 18.52 0.04
N GLN A 371 0.76 17.90 -1.07
CA GLN A 371 1.71 16.78 -1.07
C GLN A 371 2.94 17.09 -0.22
N ASN A 372 3.59 18.22 -0.49
CA ASN A 372 4.81 18.62 0.22
C ASN A 372 4.54 18.89 1.71
N LYS A 373 3.44 19.56 2.06
CA LYS A 373 3.04 19.82 3.46
C LYS A 373 2.83 18.49 4.20
N VAL A 374 2.11 17.55 3.58
CA VAL A 374 1.79 16.25 4.17
C VAL A 374 3.02 15.37 4.30
N ILE A 375 3.86 15.27 3.27
CA ILE A 375 5.13 14.52 3.32
C ILE A 375 6.01 15.05 4.46
N HIS A 376 6.14 16.37 4.59
CA HIS A 376 6.89 16.98 5.67
C HIS A 376 6.31 16.63 7.04
N ALA A 377 4.98 16.72 7.20
CA ALA A 377 4.31 16.38 8.45
C ALA A 377 4.54 14.89 8.83
N PHE A 378 4.40 13.96 7.88
CA PHE A 378 4.68 12.54 8.13
C PHE A 378 6.13 12.29 8.57
N ILE A 379 7.11 12.95 7.95
CA ILE A 379 8.52 12.81 8.33
C ILE A 379 8.77 13.42 9.72
N ARG A 380 8.26 14.63 9.96
CA ARG A 380 8.47 15.37 11.20
C ARG A 380 7.85 14.66 12.40
N TYR A 381 6.65 14.12 12.20
CA TYR A 381 5.82 13.63 13.29
C TYR A 381 5.74 12.10 13.42
N ALA A 382 6.44 11.34 12.57
CA ALA A 382 6.43 9.87 12.61
C ALA A 382 6.80 9.25 13.96
N TYR A 383 7.64 9.93 14.75
CA TYR A 383 8.16 9.42 16.03
C TYR A 383 7.40 9.90 17.26
N TYR A 384 6.29 10.63 17.12
CA TYR A 384 5.56 11.14 18.28
C TYR A 384 4.61 10.05 18.82
N PRO A 385 4.90 9.44 19.99
CA PRO A 385 4.15 8.31 20.52
C PRO A 385 2.82 8.72 21.18
N ASP A 386 2.60 10.01 21.41
CA ASP A 386 1.57 10.53 22.31
C ASP A 386 0.20 10.79 21.66
N THR A 387 -0.09 10.15 20.53
CA THR A 387 -1.44 10.19 19.95
C THR A 387 -2.27 9.02 20.47
N ASP A 388 -3.50 9.29 20.93
CA ASP A 388 -4.49 8.26 21.34
C ASP A 388 -4.76 7.20 20.26
N LYS A 389 -4.36 7.49 19.01
CA LYS A 389 -4.27 6.54 17.90
C LYS A 389 -2.90 6.65 17.23
N PRO A 390 -1.92 5.80 17.59
CA PRO A 390 -0.62 5.81 16.94
C PRO A 390 -0.77 5.63 15.43
N LEU A 391 0.20 6.15 14.69
CA LEU A 391 0.34 5.83 13.28
C LEU A 391 0.36 4.31 13.12
N LEU A 392 -0.57 3.79 12.31
CA LEU A 392 -0.63 2.38 11.97
C LEU A 392 0.42 1.98 10.92
N ILE A 393 1.26 2.92 10.49
CA ILE A 393 2.29 2.72 9.49
C ILE A 393 3.56 3.49 9.89
N ASP A 394 4.71 3.05 9.38
CA ASP A 394 5.96 3.82 9.49
C ASP A 394 5.83 5.08 8.63
N GLY A 395 5.55 6.22 9.28
CA GLY A 395 5.29 7.49 8.62
C GLY A 395 6.45 7.98 7.75
N ILE A 396 7.70 7.71 8.13
CA ILE A 396 8.89 8.11 7.36
C ILE A 396 9.01 7.27 6.10
N ARG A 397 8.85 5.96 6.19
CA ARG A 397 8.88 5.09 5.00
C ARG A 397 7.75 5.45 4.06
N TYR A 398 6.55 5.65 4.58
CA TYR A 398 5.38 6.05 3.81
C TYR A 398 5.61 7.35 3.03
N ALA A 399 6.12 8.38 3.70
CA ALA A 399 6.45 9.66 3.06
C ALA A 399 7.58 9.55 2.03
N SER A 400 8.61 8.75 2.33
CA SER A 400 9.73 8.52 1.42
C SER A 400 9.30 7.83 0.13
N MET A 401 8.45 6.80 0.23
CA MET A 401 7.87 6.14 -0.94
C MET A 401 7.04 7.09 -1.79
N ALA A 402 6.22 7.93 -1.15
CA ALA A 402 5.42 8.90 -1.88
C ALA A 402 6.30 9.86 -2.67
N LEU A 403 7.36 10.37 -2.03
CA LEU A 403 8.33 11.26 -2.66
C LEU A 403 9.03 10.58 -3.85
N ASP A 404 9.45 9.32 -3.70
CA ASP A 404 10.09 8.55 -4.77
C ASP A 404 9.15 8.37 -5.98
N ILE A 405 7.90 8.02 -5.73
CA ILE A 405 6.89 7.85 -6.78
C ILE A 405 6.61 9.18 -7.48
N ILE A 406 6.42 10.26 -6.72
CA ILE A 406 6.20 11.61 -7.28
C ILE A 406 7.37 12.01 -8.18
N ASN A 407 8.60 11.84 -7.72
CA ASN A 407 9.80 12.16 -8.50
C ASN A 407 9.91 11.32 -9.78
N GLN A 408 9.57 10.02 -9.72
CA GLN A 408 9.53 9.16 -10.90
C GLN A 408 8.48 9.61 -11.91
N GLN A 409 7.29 10.02 -11.45
CA GLN A 409 6.23 10.53 -12.33
C GLN A 409 6.62 11.86 -12.98
N GLU A 410 7.22 12.79 -12.24
CA GLU A 410 7.72 14.06 -12.79
C GLU A 410 8.79 13.82 -13.87
N LEU A 411 9.69 12.86 -13.68
CA LEU A 411 10.70 12.49 -14.67
C LEU A 411 10.06 11.92 -15.95
N LEU A 412 9.04 11.07 -15.82
CA LEU A 412 8.32 10.49 -16.97
C LEU A 412 7.54 11.55 -17.76
N GLN A 413 6.93 12.53 -17.07
CA GLN A 413 6.19 13.62 -17.71
C GLN A 413 7.12 14.62 -18.39
N GLY A 414 8.21 15.03 -17.72
CA GLY A 414 9.17 16.00 -18.23
C GLY A 414 9.98 15.51 -19.43
N GLY A 415 10.11 14.20 -19.63
CA GLY A 415 10.79 13.62 -20.80
C GLY A 415 10.03 13.76 -22.13
N SER A 416 8.73 14.12 -22.09
CA SER A 416 7.91 14.23 -23.31
C SER A 416 7.86 15.65 -23.90
N GLU A 417 8.21 16.67 -23.12
CA GLU A 417 8.35 18.04 -23.60
C GLU A 417 9.72 18.22 -24.28
N LYS A 418 9.85 17.71 -25.50
CA LYS A 418 10.90 18.20 -26.41
C LYS A 418 10.59 19.65 -26.75
N GLU A 419 11.19 20.51 -25.96
CA GLU A 419 11.19 21.97 -26.06
C GLU A 419 11.35 22.41 -27.52
N SER A 420 10.29 23.02 -28.06
CA SER A 420 10.39 23.84 -29.25
C SER A 420 11.17 25.11 -28.88
N PRO A 421 12.24 25.48 -29.60
CA PRO A 421 13.20 26.50 -29.16
C PRO A 421 12.65 27.94 -29.13
N ASP A 422 11.43 28.20 -29.60
CA ASP A 422 10.94 29.56 -29.83
C ASP A 422 10.07 30.15 -28.70
N VAL A 423 9.70 29.41 -27.66
CA VAL A 423 8.80 29.91 -26.58
C VAL A 423 9.56 30.36 -25.31
N LYS A 424 10.82 29.95 -25.15
CA LYS A 424 11.61 30.15 -23.92
C LYS A 424 11.98 31.59 -23.56
N SER A 425 11.80 32.57 -24.45
CA SER A 425 12.18 33.96 -24.16
C SER A 425 11.14 34.72 -23.33
N ALA A 426 9.86 34.36 -23.43
CA ALA A 426 8.77 35.09 -22.75
C ALA A 426 8.52 34.59 -21.31
N GLU A 427 8.43 33.27 -21.11
CA GLU A 427 8.17 32.70 -19.78
C GLU A 427 9.31 32.94 -18.77
N ASN A 428 10.55 33.06 -19.28
CA ASN A 428 11.71 33.36 -18.44
C ASN A 428 11.71 34.79 -17.88
N GLU A 429 11.04 35.75 -18.54
CA GLU A 429 10.91 37.11 -18.01
C GLU A 429 9.85 37.19 -16.91
N GLU A 430 8.70 36.53 -17.11
CA GLU A 430 7.61 36.53 -16.13
C GLU A 430 8.01 35.82 -14.83
N GLN A 431 8.71 34.68 -14.93
CA GLN A 431 9.25 33.98 -13.76
C GLN A 431 10.32 34.81 -13.01
N LYS A 432 11.17 35.55 -13.73
CA LYS A 432 12.15 36.47 -13.11
C LYS A 432 11.45 37.64 -12.40
N GLU A 433 10.36 38.16 -12.94
CA GLU A 433 9.60 39.23 -12.30
C GLU A 433 8.88 38.74 -11.04
N LEU A 434 8.30 37.53 -11.07
CA LEU A 434 7.65 36.91 -9.92
C LEU A 434 8.65 36.65 -8.78
N GLN A 435 9.87 36.17 -9.11
CA GLN A 435 10.94 35.98 -8.13
C GLN A 435 11.39 37.32 -7.50
N LYS A 436 11.52 38.39 -8.30
CA LYS A 436 11.81 39.73 -7.79
C LYS A 436 10.74 40.21 -6.80
N LYS A 437 9.44 40.05 -7.13
CA LYS A 437 8.32 40.41 -6.25
C LYS A 437 8.35 39.63 -4.93
N ARG A 438 8.64 38.33 -4.97
CA ARG A 438 8.79 37.48 -3.77
C ARG A 438 9.97 37.92 -2.87
N LEU A 439 11.12 38.24 -3.46
CA LEU A 439 12.29 38.76 -2.74
C LEU A 439 12.01 40.12 -2.08
N GLN A 440 11.29 41.00 -2.78
CA GLN A 440 10.90 42.31 -2.24
C GLN A 440 9.91 42.17 -1.07
N LYS A 441 8.96 41.23 -1.16
CA LYS A 441 8.01 40.92 -0.07
C LYS A 441 8.74 40.35 1.16
N LYS A 442 9.71 39.43 0.98
CA LYS A 442 10.56 38.92 2.07
C LYS A 442 11.39 40.03 2.75
N LYS A 443 11.98 40.94 1.98
CA LYS A 443 12.70 42.12 2.52
C LYS A 443 11.78 43.01 3.37
N ARG A 444 10.56 43.29 2.90
CA ARG A 444 9.57 44.08 3.65
C ARG A 444 9.13 43.41 4.95
N ARG A 445 8.94 42.08 4.97
CA ARG A 445 8.63 41.33 6.20
C ARG A 445 9.78 41.40 7.22
N LYS A 446 11.04 41.21 6.79
CA LYS A 446 12.22 41.37 7.68
C LYS A 446 12.32 42.77 8.28
N LEU A 447 12.06 43.81 7.49
CA LEU A 447 12.04 45.20 7.98
C LEU A 447 10.95 45.46 9.03
N ARG A 448 9.75 44.90 8.85
CA ARG A 448 8.65 45.01 9.83
C ARG A 448 8.94 44.26 11.14
N LEU A 449 9.60 43.11 11.08
CA LEU A 449 10.01 42.36 12.26
C LEU A 449 11.11 43.09 13.04
N ALA A 450 12.10 43.64 12.33
CA ALA A 450 13.15 44.46 12.94
C ALA A 450 12.59 45.74 13.58
N SER A 451 11.60 46.39 12.95
CA SER A 451 10.97 47.57 13.54
C SER A 451 10.19 47.23 14.81
N LYS A 452 9.44 46.11 14.83
CA LYS A 452 8.71 45.66 16.03
C LYS A 452 9.66 45.35 17.19
N GLN A 453 10.78 44.67 16.94
CA GLN A 453 11.78 44.37 17.98
C GLN A 453 12.42 45.65 18.55
N SER A 454 12.65 46.67 17.70
CA SER A 454 13.16 47.97 18.14
C SER A 454 12.17 48.72 19.05
N THR A 455 10.87 48.69 18.75
CA THR A 455 9.86 49.32 19.62
C THR A 455 9.76 48.61 20.96
N THR A 456 9.75 47.27 20.97
CA THR A 456 9.69 46.50 22.23
C THR A 456 10.92 46.72 23.11
N ALA A 457 12.10 46.93 22.51
CA ALA A 457 13.32 47.27 23.26
C ALA A 457 13.26 48.69 23.86
N GLN A 458 12.72 49.67 23.13
CA GLN A 458 12.54 51.04 23.64
C GLN A 458 11.49 51.11 24.75
N ASP A 459 10.39 50.36 24.63
CA ASP A 459 9.36 50.31 25.67
C ASP A 459 9.86 49.63 26.95
N ARG A 460 10.71 48.60 26.81
CA ARG A 460 11.41 47.98 27.95
C ARG A 460 12.37 48.96 28.63
N LEU A 461 13.12 49.77 27.88
CA LEU A 461 14.03 50.77 28.46
C LEU A 461 13.28 51.88 29.22
N LYS A 462 12.11 52.32 28.73
CA LYS A 462 11.25 53.28 29.45
C LYS A 462 10.67 52.71 30.74
N LEU A 463 10.30 51.44 30.75
CA LEU A 463 9.86 50.75 31.96
C LEU A 463 10.97 50.68 33.01
N TRP A 464 12.20 50.40 32.58
CA TRP A 464 13.37 50.37 33.46
C TRP A 464 13.77 51.75 33.99
N SER A 465 13.69 52.82 33.18
CA SER A 465 13.97 54.17 33.66
C SER A 465 12.98 54.62 34.74
N ASN A 466 11.70 54.26 34.60
CA ASN A 466 10.67 54.59 35.59
C ASN A 466 10.85 53.82 36.91
N LEU A 467 11.42 52.60 36.86
CA LEU A 467 11.75 51.80 38.04
C LEU A 467 12.97 52.32 38.81
N LEU A 468 13.87 53.06 38.16
CA LEU A 468 15.06 53.65 38.79
C LEU A 468 14.81 55.04 39.40
N THR A 469 13.59 55.59 39.24
CA THR A 469 13.22 56.92 39.77
C THR A 469 12.39 56.84 41.07
N TYR A 470 12.16 55.62 41.58
CA TYR A 470 11.65 55.33 42.92
C TYR A 470 12.76 54.74 43.77
#